data_AF-A0A0F9GA70-F1
#
_entry.id   AF-A0A0F9GA70-F1
#
_cell.length_a   1.000
_cell.length_b   1.000
_cell.length_c   1.000
_cell.angle_alpha   90.00
_cell.angle_beta   90.00
_cell.angle_gamma   90.00
#
_symmetry.space_group_name_H-M   'P 1'
#
loop_
_entity.id
_entity.type
_entity.pdbx_description
1 polymer ?
#
loop_
_entity_poly.entity_id
_entity_poly.type
_entity_poly.pdbx_seq_one_letter_code
_entity_poly.pdbx_strand_id
1 'polypeptide(L)'
;MAKNPALNIPLKKYLEEVKDQVNLLWKLPTFINWREGQKLKAEDLIVINNSFLLRTDKKTSKNERYLCLKMKDDETYEIMIVRKKINTDFKKISSKSKESYELTNIEEEINEQFNELGKLVFILIGKKTHEEIIKKEIYHKSLKKITWDLSINKSFILDKANLSIKDPYSIGFLPSLYQFLSDNGIDSATIEKLSNKIEKGIKFLKKKAKTILEIPENNDFEDETLLSNFYKSIDSELKNYEEIKTNIVGNINEVLRISYNFLGDGIMLLKLIDDICDLKPLILWGTIYYHFLQNQKLMDIPSLVPGRKVDLKRYDEMIRVARNNSFHKITDFKRTLQIKLPEDAIKSTTLTIFSLYSDKSGNKLTYKDKEIVDVLKDFYRTEEIILPDEFWEKNYGVMKATNDIFKATSKVLRILVQKE
;
A
#
# COMPACT_ATOMS: atom_id res chain seq x y z
N MET A 1 3.30 4.57 37.43
CA MET A 1 3.35 3.68 36.24
C MET A 1 2.28 2.62 36.42
N ALA A 2 1.20 2.69 35.65
CA ALA A 2 0.19 1.64 35.66
C ALA A 2 0.85 0.35 35.15
N LYS A 3 0.80 -0.74 35.92
CA LYS A 3 1.18 -2.07 35.44
C LYS A 3 0.31 -2.34 34.21
N ASN A 4 0.94 -2.40 33.05
CA ASN A 4 0.28 -2.82 31.81
C ASN A 4 -0.33 -4.19 32.13
N PRO A 5 -1.65 -4.41 31.98
CA PRO A 5 -2.21 -5.74 32.20
C PRO A 5 -1.46 -6.68 31.28
N ALA A 6 -0.73 -7.64 31.87
CA ALA A 6 0.06 -8.59 31.11
C ALA A 6 -0.89 -9.27 30.12
N LEU A 7 -0.67 -9.04 28.84
CA LEU A 7 -1.29 -9.86 27.81
C LEU A 7 -0.71 -11.28 28.07
N ASN A 8 -1.56 -12.28 28.25
CA ASN A 8 -1.11 -13.67 28.23
C ASN A 8 -0.99 -14.07 26.76
N ILE A 9 0.22 -14.34 26.28
CA ILE A 9 0.43 -14.84 24.93
C ILE A 9 -0.16 -16.23 24.87
N PRO A 10 -0.84 -16.61 23.77
CA PRO A 10 -0.98 -18.02 23.42
C PRO A 10 0.38 -18.52 22.91
N LEU A 11 1.39 -18.55 23.78
CA LEU A 11 2.82 -18.75 23.45
C LEU A 11 2.99 -19.99 22.59
N LYS A 12 2.33 -21.08 22.99
CA LYS A 12 2.34 -22.35 22.27
C LYS A 12 1.82 -22.18 20.84
N LYS A 13 0.68 -21.50 20.65
CA LYS A 13 0.07 -21.31 19.33
C LYS A 13 0.94 -20.45 18.42
N TYR A 14 1.51 -19.37 18.97
CA TYR A 14 2.39 -18.49 18.21
C TYR A 14 3.72 -19.17 17.87
N LEU A 15 4.29 -19.96 18.78
CA LEU A 15 5.48 -20.77 18.51
C LEU A 15 5.25 -21.79 17.40
N GLU A 16 4.10 -22.48 17.39
CA GLU A 16 3.72 -23.38 16.30
C GLU A 16 3.61 -22.61 14.97
N GLU A 17 3.07 -21.38 14.96
CA GLU A 17 3.06 -20.55 13.75
C GLU A 17 4.47 -20.26 13.24
N VAL A 18 5.40 -19.87 14.12
CA VAL A 18 6.80 -19.63 13.73
C VAL A 18 7.44 -20.89 13.15
N LYS A 19 7.22 -22.06 13.78
CA LYS A 19 7.70 -23.35 13.27
C LYS A 19 7.11 -23.66 11.89
N ASP A 20 5.81 -23.43 11.69
CA ASP A 20 5.16 -23.64 10.40
C ASP A 20 5.77 -22.76 9.32
N GLN A 21 6.00 -21.47 9.58
CA GLN A 21 6.65 -20.58 8.61
C GLN A 21 8.08 -21.03 8.28
N VAL A 22 8.87 -21.41 9.29
CA VAL A 22 10.23 -21.90 9.06
C VAL A 22 10.22 -23.23 8.29
N ASN A 23 9.27 -24.12 8.57
CA ASN A 23 9.08 -25.37 7.83
C ASN A 23 8.68 -25.15 6.37
N LEU A 24 7.80 -24.19 6.10
CA LEU A 24 7.45 -23.80 4.73
C LEU A 24 8.67 -23.26 3.98
N LEU A 25 9.47 -22.41 4.64
CA LEU A 25 10.73 -21.92 4.09
C LEU A 25 11.73 -23.06 3.85
N TRP A 26 11.84 -24.00 4.79
CA TRP A 26 12.75 -25.16 4.72
C TRP A 26 12.53 -26.01 3.46
N LYS A 27 11.26 -26.13 3.05
CA LYS A 27 10.79 -26.91 1.90
C LYS A 27 10.78 -26.12 0.58
N LEU A 28 11.08 -24.82 0.60
CA LEU A 28 11.04 -24.00 -0.59
C LEU A 28 12.24 -24.32 -1.51
N PRO A 29 12.04 -24.58 -2.83
CA PRO A 29 13.12 -25.04 -3.71
C PRO A 29 14.35 -24.13 -3.74
N THR A 30 14.16 -22.81 -3.69
CA THR A 30 15.26 -21.84 -3.69
C THR A 30 16.11 -21.92 -2.42
N PHE A 31 15.49 -22.21 -1.28
CA PHE A 31 16.21 -22.42 -0.04
C PHE A 31 16.88 -23.81 0.02
N ILE A 32 16.22 -24.85 -0.52
CA ILE A 32 16.82 -26.18 -0.68
C ILE A 32 18.13 -26.08 -1.50
N ASN A 33 18.05 -25.48 -2.70
CA ASN A 33 19.21 -25.29 -3.58
C ASN A 33 20.33 -24.51 -2.89
N TRP A 34 19.97 -23.47 -2.12
CA TRP A 34 20.96 -22.72 -1.34
C TRP A 34 21.64 -23.60 -0.28
N ARG A 35 20.87 -24.37 0.49
CA ARG A 35 21.36 -25.26 1.57
C ARG A 35 22.28 -26.36 1.06
N GLU A 36 21.90 -27.02 -0.04
CA GLU A 36 22.70 -28.08 -0.67
C GLU A 36 24.10 -27.57 -1.05
N GLY A 37 24.20 -26.31 -1.47
CA GLY A 37 25.48 -25.65 -1.75
C GLY A 37 26.34 -25.35 -0.51
N GLN A 38 25.80 -25.38 0.71
CA GLN A 38 26.51 -24.97 1.93
C GLN A 38 27.24 -26.10 2.67
N LYS A 39 26.96 -27.38 2.37
CA LYS A 39 27.47 -28.56 3.09
C LYS A 39 27.29 -28.41 4.62
N LEU A 40 26.04 -28.37 5.07
CA LEU A 40 25.68 -28.18 6.47
C LEU A 40 26.20 -29.32 7.36
N LYS A 41 26.52 -29.00 8.61
CA LYS A 41 26.95 -29.95 9.63
C LYS A 41 26.20 -29.68 10.93
N ALA A 42 26.16 -30.68 11.81
CA ALA A 42 25.73 -30.49 13.18
C ALA A 42 26.44 -29.28 13.83
N GLU A 43 25.68 -28.50 14.59
CA GLU A 43 26.07 -27.25 15.25
C GLU A 43 26.40 -26.07 14.31
N ASP A 44 26.28 -26.21 12.98
CA ASP A 44 26.25 -25.04 12.10
C ASP A 44 24.98 -24.21 12.38
N LEU A 45 25.05 -22.91 12.12
CA LEU A 45 23.91 -22.01 12.23
C LEU A 45 23.51 -21.49 10.84
N ILE A 46 22.20 -21.44 10.59
CA ILE A 46 21.62 -20.74 9.43
C ILE A 46 20.87 -19.53 9.93
N VAL A 47 21.41 -18.35 9.66
CA VAL A 47 20.75 -17.08 9.99
C VAL A 47 19.88 -16.65 8.82
N ILE A 48 18.60 -16.39 9.10
CA ILE A 48 17.60 -15.94 8.10
C ILE A 48 17.48 -14.42 8.20
N ASN A 49 17.57 -13.72 7.07
CA ASN A 49 17.50 -12.26 7.07
C ASN A 49 16.12 -11.79 7.55
N ASN A 50 16.11 -10.71 8.32
CA ASN A 50 14.88 -10.09 8.79
C ASN A 50 14.33 -9.00 7.85
N SER A 51 14.85 -8.91 6.62
CA SER A 51 14.32 -8.02 5.59
C SER A 51 14.93 -8.41 4.26
N PHE A 52 14.05 -8.72 3.29
CA PHE A 52 14.43 -9.23 1.97
C PHE A 52 14.41 -8.15 0.88
N LEU A 53 13.62 -7.10 1.08
CA LEU A 53 13.54 -5.95 0.17
C LEU A 53 14.69 -4.97 0.38
N LEU A 54 15.01 -4.20 -0.68
CA LEU A 54 15.92 -3.08 -0.57
C LEU A 54 15.29 -1.98 0.30
N ARG A 55 16.06 -1.46 1.25
CA ARG A 55 15.62 -0.37 2.13
C ARG A 55 15.88 0.97 1.45
N THR A 56 14.98 1.40 0.58
CA THR A 56 14.93 2.78 0.07
C THR A 56 13.94 3.58 0.93
N ASP A 57 14.38 4.74 1.44
CA ASP A 57 13.53 5.71 2.15
C ASP A 57 12.81 5.23 3.43
N LYS A 58 13.35 4.23 4.14
CA LYS A 58 12.74 3.72 5.39
C LYS A 58 12.96 4.66 6.58
N LYS A 59 11.93 4.76 7.42
CA LYS A 59 11.95 5.55 8.68
C LYS A 59 12.42 4.77 9.90
N THR A 60 12.60 3.46 9.76
CA THR A 60 12.96 2.54 10.85
C THR A 60 14.37 1.97 10.66
N SER A 61 14.99 1.54 11.74
CA SER A 61 16.20 0.71 11.72
C SER A 61 15.83 -0.77 11.71
N LYS A 62 16.65 -1.61 11.07
CA LYS A 62 16.49 -3.07 11.14
C LYS A 62 16.53 -3.55 12.58
N ASN A 63 15.67 -4.51 12.91
CA ASN A 63 15.78 -5.23 14.17
C ASN A 63 17.14 -5.96 14.26
N GLU A 64 17.67 -6.11 15.47
CA GLU A 64 18.91 -6.84 15.68
C GLU A 64 18.69 -8.34 15.93
N ARG A 65 17.45 -8.77 16.19
CA ARG A 65 17.07 -10.16 16.42
C ARG A 65 16.73 -10.84 15.09
N TYR A 66 17.44 -11.93 14.80
CA TYR A 66 17.27 -12.74 13.59
C TYR A 66 16.89 -14.16 13.98
N LEU A 67 15.97 -14.77 13.21
CA LEU A 67 15.73 -16.20 13.31
C LEU A 67 17.00 -16.96 12.89
N CYS A 68 17.35 -17.95 13.70
CA CYS A 68 18.52 -18.78 13.53
C CYS A 68 18.11 -20.25 13.61
N LEU A 69 18.50 -21.05 12.62
CA LEU A 69 18.34 -22.50 12.65
C LEU A 69 19.66 -23.10 13.11
N LYS A 70 19.70 -23.65 14.32
CA LYS A 70 20.84 -24.43 14.80
C LYS A 70 20.68 -25.86 14.32
N MET A 71 21.60 -26.28 13.49
CA MET A 71 21.59 -27.62 12.91
C MET A 71 21.87 -28.67 13.99
N LYS A 72 20.99 -29.65 14.14
CA LYS A 72 21.25 -30.84 14.99
C LYS A 72 22.00 -31.90 14.18
N ASP A 73 21.65 -32.02 12.91
CA ASP A 73 22.32 -32.82 11.88
C ASP A 73 22.24 -32.06 10.53
N ASP A 74 22.31 -32.74 9.39
CA ASP A 74 22.20 -32.14 8.06
C ASP A 74 20.76 -31.81 7.62
N GLU A 75 19.75 -32.40 8.25
CA GLU A 75 18.34 -32.28 7.88
C GLU A 75 17.44 -31.66 8.96
N THR A 76 17.84 -31.73 10.22
CA THR A 76 17.05 -31.32 11.37
C THR A 76 17.68 -30.15 12.12
N TYR A 77 16.83 -29.31 12.70
CA TYR A 77 17.25 -28.05 13.30
C TYR A 77 16.42 -27.70 14.54
N GLU A 78 16.98 -26.78 15.32
CA GLU A 78 16.31 -26.06 16.40
C GLU A 78 16.21 -24.58 16.05
N ILE A 79 15.07 -23.96 16.33
CA ILE A 79 14.86 -22.52 16.10
C ILE A 79 15.33 -21.76 17.32
N MET A 80 16.23 -20.80 17.09
CA MET A 80 16.77 -19.89 18.10
C MET A 80 16.79 -18.46 17.57
N ILE A 81 17.15 -17.51 18.42
CA ILE A 81 17.41 -16.13 18.03
C ILE A 81 18.91 -15.84 18.10
N VAL A 82 19.40 -15.08 17.13
CA VAL A 82 20.78 -14.56 17.11
C VAL A 82 20.77 -13.06 16.91
N ARG A 83 21.65 -12.35 17.63
CA ARG A 83 21.88 -10.91 17.46
C ARG A 83 22.98 -10.63 16.45
N LYS A 84 22.69 -10.90 15.16
CA LYS A 84 23.66 -10.70 14.08
C LYS A 84 23.04 -10.14 12.81
N LYS A 85 23.46 -8.93 12.47
CA LYS A 85 23.14 -8.32 11.18
C LYS A 85 23.74 -9.13 10.02
N ILE A 86 22.90 -9.48 9.06
CA ILE A 86 23.30 -10.05 7.77
C ILE A 86 22.70 -9.26 6.59
N ASN A 87 23.42 -9.22 5.47
CA ASN A 87 23.03 -8.51 4.26
C ASN A 87 22.56 -9.43 3.12
N THR A 88 22.80 -10.74 3.22
CA THR A 88 22.27 -11.79 2.34
C THR A 88 20.96 -12.33 2.89
N ASP A 89 20.15 -13.00 2.07
CA ASP A 89 18.87 -13.60 2.50
C ASP A 89 19.08 -14.70 3.55
N PHE A 90 20.14 -15.47 3.38
CA PHE A 90 20.58 -16.50 4.33
C PHE A 90 22.09 -16.43 4.53
N LYS A 91 22.55 -16.83 5.72
CA LYS A 91 23.97 -16.94 6.01
C LYS A 91 24.25 -18.17 6.85
N LYS A 92 25.13 -19.05 6.35
CA LYS A 92 25.73 -20.12 7.15
C LYS A 92 26.83 -19.53 8.04
N ILE A 93 26.81 -19.92 9.31
CA ILE A 93 27.91 -19.72 10.26
C ILE A 93 28.38 -21.11 10.66
N SER A 94 29.68 -21.37 10.52
CA SER A 94 30.23 -22.69 10.87
C SER A 94 30.23 -22.89 12.37
N SER A 95 30.10 -24.15 12.80
CA SER A 95 30.20 -24.55 14.20
C SER A 95 31.49 -24.07 14.89
N LYS A 96 32.58 -23.87 14.13
CA LYS A 96 33.86 -23.33 14.63
C LYS A 96 33.82 -21.84 15.01
N SER A 97 32.87 -21.09 14.46
CA SER A 97 32.75 -19.64 14.69
C SER A 97 31.56 -19.29 15.59
N LYS A 98 30.76 -20.28 16.02
CA LYS A 98 29.50 -20.07 16.74
C LYS A 98 29.67 -19.36 18.09
N GLU A 99 30.81 -19.54 18.76
CA GLU A 99 31.09 -18.97 20.08
C GLU A 99 31.12 -17.43 20.09
N SER A 100 31.27 -16.81 18.92
CA SER A 100 31.21 -15.36 18.76
C SER A 100 29.79 -14.78 18.68
N TYR A 101 28.76 -15.63 18.83
CA TYR A 101 27.36 -15.25 18.68
C TYR A 101 26.57 -15.57 19.94
N GLU A 102 25.82 -14.57 20.42
CA GLU A 102 24.82 -14.75 21.47
C GLU A 102 23.59 -15.44 20.86
N LEU A 103 23.23 -16.60 21.42
CA LEU A 103 22.10 -17.41 21.01
C LEU A 103 21.11 -17.47 22.16
N THR A 104 19.87 -17.06 21.90
CA THR A 104 18.77 -17.10 22.88
C THR A 104 17.69 -18.09 22.45
N ASN A 105 17.02 -18.69 23.43
CA ASN A 105 15.88 -19.56 23.19
C ASN A 105 14.73 -18.75 22.57
N ILE A 106 14.06 -19.31 21.55
CA ILE A 106 12.97 -18.64 20.85
C ILE A 106 11.77 -18.34 21.76
N GLU A 107 11.46 -19.20 22.73
CA GLU A 107 10.34 -18.99 23.66
C GLU A 107 10.60 -17.82 24.61
N GLU A 108 11.83 -17.70 25.11
CA GLU A 108 12.26 -16.59 25.96
C GLU A 108 12.17 -15.25 25.21
N GLU A 109 12.67 -15.21 23.97
CA GLU A 109 12.64 -14.00 23.14
C GLU A 109 11.22 -13.65 22.67
N ILE A 110 10.35 -14.64 22.43
CA ILE A 110 8.94 -14.38 22.15
C ILE A 110 8.29 -13.71 23.36
N ASN A 111 8.50 -14.24 24.56
CA ASN A 111 7.95 -13.66 25.78
C ASN A 111 8.45 -12.23 26.01
N GLU A 112 9.76 -12.00 25.84
CA GLU A 112 10.36 -10.67 25.95
C GLU A 112 9.73 -9.69 24.94
N GLN A 113 9.73 -10.05 23.66
CA GLN A 113 9.25 -9.17 22.59
C GLN A 113 7.74 -8.92 22.65
N PHE A 114 6.99 -9.85 23.22
CA PHE A 114 5.57 -9.68 23.42
C PHE A 114 5.24 -8.72 24.57
N ASN A 115 6.02 -8.76 25.65
CA ASN A 115 5.89 -7.78 26.73
C ASN A 115 6.17 -6.34 26.23
N GLU A 116 6.98 -6.22 25.18
CA GLU A 116 7.25 -4.97 24.46
C GLU A 116 6.22 -4.66 23.34
N LEU A 117 5.26 -5.55 23.07
CA LEU A 117 4.28 -5.38 22.01
C LEU A 117 3.22 -4.35 22.43
N GLY A 118 3.38 -3.13 21.95
CA GLY A 118 2.38 -2.08 22.14
C GLY A 118 1.09 -2.38 21.38
N LYS A 119 -0.05 -1.91 21.91
CA LYS A 119 -1.38 -2.18 21.33
C LYS A 119 -1.62 -1.60 19.93
N LEU A 120 -0.86 -0.58 19.54
CA LEU A 120 -1.05 0.13 18.26
C LEU A 120 -0.91 -0.79 17.04
N VAL A 121 -0.14 -1.87 17.13
CA VAL A 121 0.02 -2.82 16.03
C VAL A 121 -1.31 -3.49 15.65
N PHE A 122 -2.22 -3.64 16.62
CA PHE A 122 -3.50 -4.30 16.43
C PHE A 122 -4.54 -3.40 15.73
N ILE A 123 -4.23 -2.13 15.43
CA ILE A 123 -5.06 -1.28 14.56
C ILE A 123 -5.28 -1.96 13.20
N LEU A 124 -4.30 -2.71 12.69
CA LEU A 124 -4.43 -3.44 11.42
C LEU A 124 -5.54 -4.50 11.45
N ILE A 125 -5.86 -5.05 12.62
CA ILE A 125 -6.98 -5.98 12.80
C ILE A 125 -8.16 -5.33 13.53
N GLY A 126 -8.21 -4.00 13.57
CA GLY A 126 -9.32 -3.24 14.13
C GLY A 126 -10.61 -3.46 13.35
N LYS A 127 -11.74 -3.48 14.06
CA LYS A 127 -13.09 -3.57 13.47
C LYS A 127 -13.68 -2.18 13.28
N LYS A 128 -14.40 -1.99 12.17
CA LYS A 128 -15.24 -0.80 11.99
C LYS A 128 -16.49 -1.00 12.83
N THR A 129 -16.79 -0.10 13.77
CA THR A 129 -17.92 -0.30 14.67
C THR A 129 -19.12 0.54 14.25
N HIS A 130 -18.95 1.85 14.10
CA HIS A 130 -20.06 2.75 13.77
C HIS A 130 -19.62 3.84 12.80
N GLU A 131 -20.53 4.22 11.91
CA GLU A 131 -20.43 5.42 11.09
C GLU A 131 -21.30 6.51 11.75
N GLU A 132 -20.68 7.61 12.17
CA GLU A 132 -21.41 8.69 12.82
C GLU A 132 -22.41 9.34 11.83
N ILE A 133 -23.62 9.65 12.31
CA ILE A 133 -24.55 10.50 11.55
C ILE A 133 -24.01 11.93 11.57
N ILE A 134 -23.53 12.40 10.43
CA ILE A 134 -22.91 13.73 10.32
C ILE A 134 -23.92 14.72 9.79
N LYS A 135 -23.96 15.89 10.42
CA LYS A 135 -24.96 16.93 10.16
C LYS A 135 -24.29 18.26 9.90
N LYS A 136 -24.84 19.04 8.98
CA LYS A 136 -24.41 20.41 8.70
C LYS A 136 -25.62 21.31 8.53
N GLU A 137 -25.68 22.35 9.33
CA GLU A 137 -26.67 23.41 9.16
C GLU A 137 -26.36 24.21 7.88
N ILE A 138 -27.42 24.46 7.11
CA ILE A 138 -27.45 25.26 5.88
C ILE A 138 -28.37 26.44 6.16
N TYR A 139 -27.83 27.67 6.13
CA TYR A 139 -28.65 28.86 6.33
C TYR A 139 -29.39 29.24 5.04
N HIS A 140 -30.47 28.54 4.72
CA HIS A 140 -31.38 28.84 3.61
C HIS A 140 -32.85 28.63 4.01
N LYS A 141 -33.78 29.40 3.41
CA LYS A 141 -35.21 29.33 3.75
C LYS A 141 -35.78 27.93 3.46
N SER A 142 -35.50 27.39 2.28
CA SER A 142 -36.01 26.08 1.82
C SER A 142 -35.17 24.88 2.28
N LEU A 143 -33.97 25.10 2.81
CA LEU A 143 -33.08 24.03 3.27
C LEU A 143 -32.27 24.52 4.45
N LYS A 144 -32.58 23.98 5.62
CA LYS A 144 -31.96 24.31 6.90
C LYS A 144 -30.80 23.40 7.24
N LYS A 145 -30.78 22.17 6.71
CA LYS A 145 -29.84 21.15 7.16
C LYS A 145 -29.58 20.08 6.12
N ILE A 146 -28.37 19.56 6.10
CA ILE A 146 -27.98 18.36 5.37
C ILE A 146 -27.41 17.33 6.34
N THR A 147 -27.83 16.08 6.21
CA THR A 147 -27.46 14.96 7.08
C THR A 147 -27.00 13.79 6.21
N TRP A 148 -25.87 13.18 6.58
CA TRP A 148 -25.50 11.86 6.06
C TRP A 148 -26.13 10.81 6.99
N ASP A 149 -27.09 10.05 6.46
CA ASP A 149 -27.83 9.03 7.20
C ASP A 149 -27.92 7.75 6.37
N LEU A 150 -27.22 6.69 6.78
CA LEU A 150 -27.18 5.40 6.09
C LEU A 150 -28.48 4.59 6.27
N SER A 151 -29.29 4.92 7.27
CA SER A 151 -30.50 4.18 7.62
C SER A 151 -31.66 4.41 6.65
N ILE A 152 -31.57 5.44 5.81
CA ILE A 152 -32.61 5.75 4.85
C ILE A 152 -32.63 4.73 3.69
N ASN A 153 -33.84 4.40 3.23
CA ASN A 153 -34.05 3.42 2.15
C ASN A 153 -33.99 4.03 0.74
N LYS A 154 -33.97 5.36 0.61
CA LYS A 154 -33.85 6.11 -0.66
C LYS A 154 -32.47 6.73 -0.80
N SER A 155 -32.10 7.20 -2.00
CA SER A 155 -30.85 7.95 -2.19
C SER A 155 -30.82 9.27 -1.40
N PHE A 156 -31.98 9.91 -1.25
CA PHE A 156 -32.19 11.04 -0.37
C PHE A 156 -33.63 11.08 0.18
N ILE A 157 -33.83 11.79 1.29
CA ILE A 157 -35.12 12.16 1.84
C ILE A 157 -35.07 13.66 2.14
N LEU A 158 -36.04 14.43 1.65
CA LEU A 158 -36.23 15.83 2.03
C LEU A 158 -37.49 15.92 2.89
N ASP A 159 -37.31 16.09 4.20
CA ASP A 159 -38.40 16.32 5.15
C ASP A 159 -38.39 17.77 5.61
N LYS A 160 -39.43 18.52 5.21
CA LYS A 160 -39.56 19.97 5.40
C LYS A 160 -38.37 20.74 4.81
N ALA A 161 -37.35 20.99 5.62
CA ALA A 161 -36.14 21.70 5.24
C ALA A 161 -34.86 20.93 5.64
N ASN A 162 -34.96 19.63 5.88
CA ASN A 162 -33.83 18.77 6.22
C ASN A 162 -33.62 17.75 5.10
N LEU A 163 -32.45 17.80 4.46
CA LEU A 163 -32.04 16.85 3.45
C LEU A 163 -31.19 15.75 4.09
N SER A 164 -31.71 14.53 4.16
CA SER A 164 -30.94 13.34 4.49
C SER A 164 -30.46 12.67 3.21
N ILE A 165 -29.18 12.34 3.14
CA ILE A 165 -28.53 11.68 2.00
C ILE A 165 -27.96 10.37 2.48
N LYS A 166 -28.20 9.31 1.70
CA LYS A 166 -27.71 7.97 2.03
C LYS A 166 -26.22 7.84 1.80
N ASP A 167 -25.77 8.29 0.63
CA ASP A 167 -24.37 8.28 0.23
C ASP A 167 -23.99 9.62 -0.41
N PRO A 168 -23.21 10.47 0.27
CA PRO A 168 -22.76 11.73 -0.30
C PRO A 168 -21.72 11.54 -1.42
N TYR A 169 -21.11 10.36 -1.57
CA TYR A 169 -20.15 10.07 -2.65
C TYR A 169 -20.84 9.88 -3.99
N SER A 170 -22.04 9.31 -4.01
CA SER A 170 -22.91 9.29 -5.19
C SER A 170 -23.61 10.64 -5.41
N ILE A 171 -23.30 11.32 -6.50
CA ILE A 171 -23.99 12.56 -6.91
C ILE A 171 -25.24 12.30 -7.77
N GLY A 172 -25.55 11.03 -8.07
CA GLY A 172 -26.64 10.66 -8.97
C GLY A 172 -28.02 11.05 -8.48
N PHE A 173 -28.18 11.39 -7.19
CA PHE A 173 -29.45 11.85 -6.63
C PHE A 173 -29.74 13.33 -6.90
N LEU A 174 -28.73 14.14 -7.27
CA LEU A 174 -28.89 15.58 -7.42
C LEU A 174 -29.95 15.98 -8.45
N PRO A 175 -30.02 15.35 -9.66
CA PRO A 175 -31.08 15.67 -10.62
C PRO A 175 -32.48 15.42 -10.05
N SER A 176 -32.70 14.29 -9.38
CA SER A 176 -33.98 13.96 -8.75
C SER A 176 -34.34 14.89 -7.60
N LEU A 177 -33.34 15.33 -6.81
CA LEU A 177 -33.53 16.33 -5.76
C LEU A 177 -33.95 17.68 -6.35
N TYR A 178 -33.30 18.14 -7.42
CA TYR A 178 -33.63 19.41 -8.06
C TYR A 178 -35.01 19.37 -8.73
N GLN A 179 -35.35 18.25 -9.38
CA GLN A 179 -36.71 18.04 -9.90
C GLN A 179 -37.75 18.10 -8.77
N PHE A 180 -37.50 17.40 -7.66
CA PHE A 180 -38.39 17.42 -6.51
C PHE A 180 -38.60 18.83 -5.94
N LEU A 181 -37.54 19.64 -5.84
CA LEU A 181 -37.63 21.03 -5.40
C LEU A 181 -38.47 21.89 -6.36
N SER A 182 -38.29 21.70 -7.67
CA SER A 182 -39.05 22.39 -8.71
C SER A 182 -40.54 22.03 -8.64
N ASP A 183 -40.87 20.74 -8.51
CA ASP A 183 -42.24 20.24 -8.42
C ASP A 183 -42.98 20.76 -7.17
N ASN A 184 -42.22 21.13 -6.13
CA ASN A 184 -42.74 21.72 -4.88
C ASN A 184 -42.69 23.27 -4.89
N GLY A 185 -42.58 23.89 -6.06
CA GLY A 185 -42.74 25.34 -6.24
C GLY A 185 -41.51 26.19 -5.90
N ILE A 186 -40.31 25.59 -5.84
CA ILE A 186 -39.06 26.36 -5.74
C ILE A 186 -38.60 26.77 -7.13
N ASP A 187 -38.42 28.06 -7.36
CA ASP A 187 -37.99 28.59 -8.65
C ASP A 187 -36.53 28.21 -9.02
N SER A 188 -36.21 28.23 -10.31
CA SER A 188 -34.91 27.81 -10.84
C SER A 188 -33.73 28.63 -10.30
N ALA A 189 -33.90 29.94 -10.10
CA ALA A 189 -32.85 30.81 -9.55
C ALA A 189 -32.57 30.48 -8.08
N THR A 190 -33.60 30.11 -7.32
CA THR A 190 -33.44 29.61 -5.94
C THR A 190 -32.77 28.24 -5.91
N ILE A 191 -33.10 27.33 -6.84
CA ILE A 191 -32.44 26.03 -6.96
C ILE A 191 -30.94 26.19 -7.27
N GLU A 192 -30.56 27.11 -8.15
CA GLU A 192 -29.15 27.40 -8.46
C GLU A 192 -28.38 27.96 -7.25
N LYS A 193 -29.03 28.80 -6.43
CA LYS A 193 -28.41 29.27 -5.17
C LYS A 193 -28.29 28.14 -4.15
N LEU A 194 -29.25 27.21 -4.13
CA LEU A 194 -29.26 26.04 -3.26
C LEU A 194 -28.22 25.01 -3.67
N SER A 195 -27.98 24.77 -4.97
CA SER A 195 -27.01 23.79 -5.46
C SER A 195 -25.62 24.04 -4.87
N ASN A 196 -25.16 25.29 -4.93
CA ASN A 196 -23.90 25.72 -4.32
C ASN A 196 -23.83 25.45 -2.81
N LYS A 197 -24.95 25.59 -2.09
CA LYS A 197 -25.02 25.30 -0.64
C LYS A 197 -25.04 23.80 -0.36
N ILE A 198 -25.76 23.03 -1.18
CA ILE A 198 -25.83 21.57 -1.10
C ILE A 198 -24.46 20.97 -1.38
N GLU A 199 -23.76 21.41 -2.44
CA GLU A 199 -22.40 20.96 -2.75
C GLU A 199 -21.41 21.27 -1.62
N LYS A 200 -21.46 22.48 -1.05
CA LYS A 200 -20.65 22.83 0.14
C LYS A 200 -21.01 21.96 1.34
N GLY A 201 -22.29 21.65 1.51
CA GLY A 201 -22.81 20.71 2.51
C GLY A 201 -22.22 19.32 2.32
N ILE A 202 -22.34 18.74 1.12
CA ILE A 202 -21.80 17.42 0.76
C ILE A 202 -20.29 17.38 0.96
N LYS A 203 -19.55 18.40 0.49
CA LYS A 203 -18.10 18.52 0.71
C LYS A 203 -17.75 18.54 2.20
N PHE A 204 -18.56 19.24 3.02
CA PHE A 204 -18.40 19.23 4.48
C PHE A 204 -18.65 17.85 5.07
N LEU A 205 -19.74 17.18 4.68
CA LEU A 205 -20.08 15.82 5.15
C LEU A 205 -18.93 14.85 4.85
N LYS A 206 -18.45 14.82 3.60
CA LYS A 206 -17.28 14.01 3.18
C LYS A 206 -16.03 14.31 3.99
N LYS A 207 -15.73 15.59 4.23
CA LYS A 207 -14.53 16.01 4.97
C LYS A 207 -14.59 15.68 6.47
N LYS A 208 -15.79 15.66 7.05
CA LYS A 208 -16.00 15.38 8.48
C LYS A 208 -16.29 13.92 8.77
N ALA A 209 -16.55 13.12 7.74
CA ALA A 209 -16.70 11.68 7.79
C ALA A 209 -15.56 11.02 8.54
N LYS A 210 -15.90 10.27 9.57
CA LYS A 210 -14.99 9.44 10.32
C LYS A 210 -15.63 8.07 10.47
N THR A 211 -14.85 7.05 10.19
CA THR A 211 -15.16 5.69 10.60
C THR A 211 -14.43 5.43 11.90
N ILE A 212 -15.16 5.01 12.93
CA ILE A 212 -14.54 4.61 14.19
C ILE A 212 -13.99 3.20 14.00
N LEU A 213 -12.70 3.04 14.32
CA LEU A 213 -12.01 1.75 14.31
C LEU A 213 -11.65 1.38 15.74
N GLU A 214 -12.11 0.22 16.18
CA GLU A 214 -11.83 -0.29 17.53
C GLU A 214 -10.84 -1.45 17.45
N ILE A 215 -9.85 -1.44 18.34
CA ILE A 215 -8.90 -2.54 18.49
C ILE A 215 -9.64 -3.69 19.16
N PRO A 216 -9.60 -4.93 18.62
CA PRO A 216 -10.26 -6.06 19.24
C PRO A 216 -9.67 -6.35 20.63
N GLU A 217 -10.54 -6.49 21.63
CA GLU A 217 -10.14 -6.81 23.01
C GLU A 217 -10.26 -8.30 23.37
N ASN A 218 -10.97 -9.07 22.54
CA ASN A 218 -11.32 -10.48 22.76
C ASN A 218 -11.17 -11.30 21.47
N ASN A 219 -11.38 -12.62 21.56
CA ASN A 219 -11.29 -13.57 20.46
C ASN A 219 -12.38 -13.42 19.37
N ASP A 220 -13.15 -12.34 19.41
CA ASP A 220 -14.17 -12.04 18.40
C ASP A 220 -13.49 -11.40 17.18
N PHE A 221 -12.90 -12.25 16.33
CA PHE A 221 -12.36 -11.85 15.03
C PHE A 221 -13.33 -12.24 13.93
N GLU A 222 -14.26 -11.35 13.62
CA GLU A 222 -14.99 -11.42 12.36
C GLU A 222 -14.04 -11.11 11.19
N ASP A 223 -14.45 -11.48 9.98
CA ASP A 223 -13.66 -11.28 8.77
C ASP A 223 -13.68 -9.82 8.23
N GLU A 224 -14.19 -8.87 8.99
CA GLU A 224 -14.36 -7.45 8.60
C GLU A 224 -13.41 -6.46 9.32
N THR A 225 -12.18 -6.91 9.56
CA THR A 225 -11.09 -6.05 10.03
C THR A 225 -10.53 -5.12 8.95
N LEU A 226 -9.77 -4.10 9.34
CA LEU A 226 -9.08 -3.20 8.40
C LEU A 226 -8.25 -3.98 7.36
N LEU A 227 -7.32 -4.83 7.81
CA LEU A 227 -6.44 -5.61 6.93
C LEU A 227 -7.20 -6.64 6.09
N SER A 228 -8.29 -7.22 6.61
CA SER A 228 -9.10 -8.15 5.83
C SER A 228 -9.90 -7.49 4.72
N ASN A 229 -10.37 -6.26 4.93
CA ASN A 229 -10.98 -5.49 3.86
C ASN A 229 -9.97 -5.20 2.73
N PHE A 230 -8.72 -4.88 3.07
CA PHE A 230 -7.65 -4.70 2.08
C PHE A 230 -7.37 -5.98 1.30
N TYR A 231 -7.07 -7.10 1.96
CA TYR A 231 -6.70 -8.32 1.23
C TYR A 231 -7.86 -8.94 0.45
N LYS A 232 -9.12 -8.75 0.91
CA LYS A 232 -10.33 -9.17 0.16
C LYS A 232 -10.52 -8.34 -1.11
N SER A 233 -10.28 -7.03 -1.03
CA SER A 233 -10.33 -6.15 -2.20
C SER A 233 -9.26 -6.56 -3.23
N ILE A 234 -8.04 -6.85 -2.77
CA ILE A 234 -6.97 -7.34 -3.65
C ILE A 234 -7.30 -8.73 -4.20
N ASP A 235 -7.87 -9.63 -3.41
CA ASP A 235 -8.32 -10.95 -3.91
C ASP A 235 -9.36 -10.82 -5.03
N SER A 236 -10.27 -9.86 -4.93
CA SER A 236 -11.24 -9.59 -6.01
C SER A 236 -10.54 -9.14 -7.29
N GLU A 237 -9.59 -8.21 -7.18
CA GLU A 237 -8.84 -7.72 -8.34
C GLU A 237 -7.90 -8.81 -8.91
N LEU A 238 -7.33 -9.67 -8.06
CA LEU A 238 -6.54 -10.83 -8.49
C LEU A 238 -7.39 -11.85 -9.24
N LYS A 239 -8.65 -12.08 -8.85
CA LYS A 239 -9.56 -12.95 -9.62
C LYS A 239 -9.83 -12.37 -11.01
N ASN A 240 -10.13 -11.08 -11.08
CA ASN A 240 -10.30 -10.39 -12.37
C ASN A 240 -9.03 -10.50 -13.24
N TYR A 241 -7.85 -10.30 -12.63
CA TYR A 241 -6.56 -10.45 -13.32
C TYR A 241 -6.38 -11.87 -13.86
N GLU A 242 -6.67 -12.89 -13.03
CA GLU A 242 -6.54 -14.29 -13.39
C GLU A 242 -7.41 -14.66 -14.60
N GLU A 243 -8.62 -14.11 -14.70
CA GLU A 243 -9.53 -14.34 -15.83
C GLU A 243 -8.98 -13.75 -17.13
N ILE A 244 -8.40 -12.55 -17.08
CA ILE A 244 -7.91 -11.84 -18.27
C ILE A 244 -6.47 -12.21 -18.68
N LYS A 245 -5.70 -12.85 -17.79
CA LYS A 245 -4.27 -13.14 -18.06
C LYS A 245 -4.04 -14.12 -19.22
N THR A 246 -5.06 -14.86 -19.64
CA THR A 246 -4.97 -15.79 -20.79
C THR A 246 -4.97 -15.05 -22.14
N ASN A 247 -5.40 -13.78 -22.16
CA ASN A 247 -5.36 -12.90 -23.31
C ASN A 247 -4.98 -11.47 -22.87
N ILE A 248 -3.73 -11.31 -22.43
CA ILE A 248 -3.21 -10.03 -21.92
C ILE A 248 -3.29 -8.95 -22.99
N VAL A 249 -2.91 -9.26 -24.23
CA VAL A 249 -2.91 -8.28 -25.34
C VAL A 249 -4.31 -7.69 -25.57
N GLY A 250 -5.35 -8.52 -25.56
CA GLY A 250 -6.73 -8.06 -25.71
C GLY A 250 -7.27 -7.28 -24.51
N ASN A 251 -6.66 -7.43 -23.33
CA ASN A 251 -7.15 -6.87 -22.07
C ASN A 251 -6.12 -5.97 -21.36
N ILE A 252 -5.14 -5.45 -22.10
CA ILE A 252 -3.99 -4.75 -21.51
C ILE A 252 -4.41 -3.54 -20.65
N ASN A 253 -5.46 -2.83 -21.05
CA ASN A 253 -5.97 -1.69 -20.29
C ASN A 253 -6.45 -2.09 -18.89
N GLU A 254 -7.08 -3.27 -18.78
CA GLU A 254 -7.59 -3.77 -17.51
C GLU A 254 -6.46 -4.33 -16.64
N VAL A 255 -5.50 -5.04 -17.25
CA VAL A 255 -4.25 -5.45 -16.57
C VAL A 255 -3.52 -4.24 -16.00
N LEU A 256 -3.40 -3.16 -16.78
CA LEU A 256 -2.79 -1.90 -16.35
C LEU A 256 -3.58 -1.22 -15.24
N ARG A 257 -4.92 -1.19 -15.33
CA ARG A 257 -5.79 -0.64 -14.27
C ARG A 257 -5.56 -1.37 -12.95
N ILE A 258 -5.65 -2.70 -12.97
CA ILE A 258 -5.49 -3.53 -11.77
C ILE A 258 -4.09 -3.37 -11.18
N SER A 259 -3.05 -3.48 -12.02
CA SER A 259 -1.65 -3.34 -11.59
C SER A 259 -1.37 -1.97 -10.97
N TYR A 260 -1.85 -0.90 -11.59
CA TYR A 260 -1.65 0.46 -11.12
C TYR A 260 -2.41 0.75 -9.81
N ASN A 261 -3.64 0.25 -9.67
CA ASN A 261 -4.39 0.36 -8.41
C ASN A 261 -3.68 -0.37 -7.28
N PHE A 262 -3.16 -1.58 -7.54
CA PHE A 262 -2.36 -2.33 -6.57
C PHE A 262 -1.08 -1.60 -6.14
N LEU A 263 -0.39 -0.90 -7.05
CA LEU A 263 0.79 -0.12 -6.69
C LEU A 263 0.51 0.98 -5.67
N GLY A 264 -0.68 1.60 -5.72
CA GLY A 264 -1.07 2.62 -4.75
C GLY A 264 -1.19 2.01 -3.35
N ASP A 265 -2.17 1.12 -3.18
CA ASP A 265 -2.57 0.67 -1.85
C ASP A 265 -1.74 -0.54 -1.37
N GLY A 266 -1.49 -1.50 -2.24
CA GLY A 266 -0.78 -2.74 -1.92
C GLY A 266 0.69 -2.48 -1.55
N ILE A 267 1.42 -1.71 -2.35
CA ILE A 267 2.83 -1.42 -2.06
C ILE A 267 2.97 -0.51 -0.83
N MET A 268 2.05 0.44 -0.62
CA MET A 268 2.04 1.27 0.57
C MET A 268 1.83 0.43 1.84
N LEU A 269 0.86 -0.49 1.82
CA LEU A 269 0.58 -1.38 2.94
C LEU A 269 1.71 -2.39 3.19
N LEU A 270 2.33 -2.92 2.13
CA LEU A 270 3.52 -3.78 2.25
C LEU A 270 4.66 -3.04 2.96
N LYS A 271 4.96 -1.80 2.56
CA LYS A 271 5.98 -0.97 3.22
C LYS A 271 5.66 -0.74 4.70
N LEU A 272 4.39 -0.47 5.03
CA LEU A 272 3.95 -0.32 6.42
C LEU A 272 4.21 -1.60 7.24
N ILE A 273 3.83 -2.76 6.71
CA ILE A 273 4.06 -4.06 7.39
C ILE A 273 5.55 -4.32 7.56
N ASP A 274 6.35 -4.05 6.52
CA ASP A 274 7.79 -4.25 6.55
C ASP A 274 8.46 -3.33 7.59
N ASP A 275 7.95 -2.10 7.76
CA ASP A 275 8.39 -1.17 8.83
C ASP A 275 7.93 -1.62 10.22
N ILE A 276 6.72 -2.21 10.35
CA ILE A 276 6.27 -2.83 11.60
C ILE A 276 7.15 -4.02 11.95
N CYS A 277 7.52 -4.87 10.98
CA CYS A 277 8.40 -6.01 11.16
C CYS A 277 9.80 -5.60 11.68
N ASP A 278 10.31 -4.45 11.22
CA ASP A 278 11.56 -3.89 11.76
C ASP A 278 11.44 -3.52 13.25
N LEU A 279 10.29 -2.98 13.66
CA LEU A 279 10.04 -2.53 15.03
C LEU A 279 9.55 -3.63 15.96
N LYS A 280 8.85 -4.64 15.42
CA LYS A 280 8.16 -5.72 16.13
C LYS A 280 8.44 -7.05 15.41
N PRO A 281 9.56 -7.72 15.76
CA PRO A 281 10.05 -8.87 15.02
C PRO A 281 9.10 -10.08 15.10
N LEU A 282 8.22 -10.13 16.11
CA LEU A 282 7.15 -11.12 16.21
C LEU A 282 6.27 -11.16 14.94
N ILE A 283 6.00 -10.02 14.32
CA ILE A 283 5.17 -10.04 13.11
C ILE A 283 5.92 -10.77 11.99
N LEU A 284 7.21 -10.48 11.84
CA LEU A 284 8.04 -11.10 10.82
C LEU A 284 8.28 -12.59 11.06
N TRP A 285 8.55 -13.01 12.30
CA TRP A 285 8.83 -14.42 12.58
C TRP A 285 7.61 -15.30 12.23
N GLY A 286 6.41 -14.79 12.51
CA GLY A 286 5.15 -15.43 12.14
C GLY A 286 4.77 -15.32 10.65
N THR A 287 5.55 -14.60 9.83
CA THR A 287 5.28 -14.43 8.38
C THR A 287 6.51 -14.62 7.49
N ILE A 288 7.63 -15.13 8.02
CA ILE A 288 8.95 -15.07 7.37
C ILE A 288 8.97 -15.74 5.99
N TYR A 289 8.24 -16.85 5.84
CA TYR A 289 8.09 -17.54 4.56
C TYR A 289 7.47 -16.65 3.49
N TYR A 290 6.38 -15.94 3.82
CA TYR A 290 5.66 -15.11 2.86
C TYR A 290 6.48 -13.88 2.45
N HIS A 291 7.23 -13.28 3.37
CA HIS A 291 8.16 -12.20 3.03
C HIS A 291 9.28 -12.68 2.09
N PHE A 292 9.83 -13.87 2.32
CA PHE A 292 10.82 -14.44 1.41
C PHE A 292 10.22 -14.78 0.04
N LEU A 293 9.05 -15.43 0.01
CA LEU A 293 8.35 -15.80 -1.23
C LEU A 293 8.02 -14.56 -2.08
N GLN A 294 7.55 -13.48 -1.46
CA GLN A 294 7.26 -12.23 -2.16
C GLN A 294 8.51 -11.64 -2.80
N ASN A 295 9.65 -11.66 -2.09
CA ASN A 295 10.93 -11.23 -2.64
C ASN A 295 11.37 -12.11 -3.82
N GLN A 296 11.16 -13.42 -3.76
CA GLN A 296 11.42 -14.32 -4.89
C GLN A 296 10.53 -13.95 -6.10
N LYS A 297 9.24 -13.69 -5.89
CA LYS A 297 8.33 -13.27 -6.98
C LYS A 297 8.73 -11.95 -7.61
N LEU A 298 9.28 -11.04 -6.82
CA LEU A 298 9.86 -9.81 -7.34
C LEU A 298 11.14 -10.07 -8.15
N MET A 299 12.03 -10.96 -7.69
CA MET A 299 13.23 -11.33 -8.45
C MET A 299 12.91 -12.03 -9.77
N ASP A 300 11.75 -12.68 -9.88
CA ASP A 300 11.26 -13.31 -11.11
C ASP A 300 10.79 -12.29 -12.17
N ILE A 301 10.68 -10.99 -11.85
CA ILE A 301 10.23 -9.96 -12.79
C ILE A 301 11.33 -9.66 -13.82
N PRO A 302 11.05 -9.77 -15.14
CA PRO A 302 12.00 -9.39 -16.18
C PRO A 302 12.45 -7.94 -16.03
N SER A 303 13.74 -7.66 -16.24
CA SER A 303 14.36 -6.33 -16.15
C SER A 303 14.64 -5.78 -14.74
N LEU A 304 14.32 -6.51 -13.67
CA LEU A 304 14.92 -6.25 -12.36
C LEU A 304 16.29 -6.96 -12.32
N VAL A 305 17.36 -6.21 -12.04
CA VAL A 305 18.75 -6.71 -12.23
C VAL A 305 19.01 -7.92 -11.33
N PRO A 306 19.45 -9.06 -11.89
CA PRO A 306 19.81 -10.25 -11.10
C PRO A 306 20.94 -9.94 -10.11
N GLY A 307 20.84 -10.46 -8.88
CA GLY A 307 21.92 -10.43 -7.88
C GLY A 307 21.98 -9.23 -6.93
N ARG A 308 20.96 -8.35 -6.94
CA ARG A 308 20.77 -7.31 -5.91
C ARG A 308 19.39 -7.44 -5.28
N LYS A 309 19.25 -7.01 -4.01
CA LYS A 309 17.93 -6.90 -3.37
C LYS A 309 17.01 -6.04 -4.23
N VAL A 310 15.76 -6.48 -4.36
CA VAL A 310 14.81 -5.81 -5.24
C VAL A 310 14.44 -4.44 -4.68
N ASP A 311 14.49 -3.43 -5.55
CA ASP A 311 13.99 -2.09 -5.27
C ASP A 311 12.54 -1.97 -5.72
N LEU A 312 11.63 -1.82 -4.74
CA LEU A 312 10.21 -1.62 -5.01
C LEU A 312 9.93 -0.35 -5.83
N LYS A 313 10.81 0.66 -5.75
CA LYS A 313 10.65 1.90 -6.52
C LYS A 313 10.75 1.64 -8.02
N ARG A 314 11.72 0.82 -8.44
CA ARG A 314 11.88 0.44 -9.85
C ARG A 314 10.68 -0.36 -10.35
N TYR A 315 10.18 -1.31 -9.55
CA TYR A 315 8.97 -2.06 -9.88
C TYR A 315 7.75 -1.14 -10.05
N ASP A 316 7.57 -0.18 -9.13
CA ASP A 316 6.51 0.85 -9.22
C ASP A 316 6.65 1.70 -10.49
N GLU A 317 7.85 2.21 -10.77
CA GLU A 317 8.15 3.02 -11.96
C GLU A 317 7.83 2.29 -13.27
N MET A 318 8.18 1.01 -13.39
CA MET A 318 7.91 0.21 -14.60
C MET A 318 6.42 0.17 -14.95
N ILE A 319 5.55 -0.15 -13.98
CA ILE A 319 4.10 -0.22 -14.21
C ILE A 319 3.52 1.18 -14.42
N ARG A 320 3.98 2.21 -13.68
CA ARG A 320 3.52 3.60 -13.87
C ARG A 320 3.82 4.11 -15.27
N VAL A 321 5.03 3.88 -15.78
CA VAL A 321 5.43 4.31 -17.12
C VAL A 321 4.64 3.53 -18.18
N ALA A 322 4.48 2.21 -18.02
CA ALA A 322 3.67 1.40 -18.93
C ALA A 322 2.21 1.88 -18.98
N ARG A 323 1.63 2.21 -17.83
CA ARG A 323 0.28 2.78 -17.71
C ARG A 323 0.19 4.14 -18.40
N ASN A 324 1.07 5.07 -18.07
CA ASN A 324 1.05 6.41 -18.67
C ASN A 324 1.21 6.35 -20.20
N ASN A 325 2.05 5.45 -20.71
CA ASN A 325 2.19 5.22 -22.15
C ASN A 325 0.89 4.75 -22.82
N SER A 326 0.13 3.87 -22.15
CA SER A 326 -1.18 3.38 -22.66
C SER A 326 -2.27 4.45 -22.62
N PHE A 327 -2.31 5.30 -21.59
CA PHE A 327 -3.36 6.32 -21.43
C PHE A 327 -3.08 7.67 -22.13
N HIS A 328 -1.81 8.00 -22.44
CA HIS A 328 -1.43 9.32 -22.97
C HIS A 328 -0.99 9.34 -24.45
N LYS A 329 -1.23 8.27 -25.21
CA LYS A 329 -1.00 8.24 -26.66
C LYS A 329 -2.12 8.94 -27.45
N ILE A 330 -2.23 10.26 -27.27
CA ILE A 330 -2.97 11.10 -28.22
C ILE A 330 -2.10 11.37 -29.47
N THR A 331 -0.77 11.31 -29.32
CA THR A 331 0.20 11.61 -30.40
C THR A 331 1.26 10.52 -30.53
N ASP A 332 1.70 10.23 -31.75
CA ASP A 332 2.72 9.20 -32.06
C ASP A 332 4.17 9.70 -32.02
N PHE A 333 4.46 10.80 -31.30
CA PHE A 333 5.81 11.36 -31.24
C PHE A 333 6.75 10.51 -30.37
N LYS A 334 7.45 9.57 -31.01
CA LYS A 334 8.48 8.73 -30.34
C LYS A 334 9.79 9.48 -30.06
N ARG A 335 9.99 10.66 -30.67
CA ARG A 335 11.22 11.47 -30.55
C ARG A 335 10.88 12.88 -30.08
N THR A 336 11.79 13.48 -29.32
CA THR A 336 11.72 14.90 -28.98
C THR A 336 11.70 15.73 -30.27
N LEU A 337 10.70 16.59 -30.42
CA LEU A 337 10.62 17.51 -31.54
C LEU A 337 11.53 18.69 -31.30
N GLN A 338 12.50 18.88 -32.18
CA GLN A 338 13.29 20.10 -32.24
C GLN A 338 12.76 20.95 -33.38
N ILE A 339 12.11 22.06 -33.04
CA ILE A 339 11.57 23.00 -34.03
C ILE A 339 12.65 24.02 -34.36
N LYS A 340 13.04 24.08 -35.64
CA LYS A 340 13.86 25.17 -36.16
C LYS A 340 12.94 26.32 -36.54
N LEU A 341 13.04 27.43 -35.81
CA LEU A 341 12.32 28.65 -36.14
C LEU A 341 13.04 29.40 -37.28
N PRO A 342 12.33 29.98 -38.24
CA PRO A 342 12.94 30.90 -39.20
C PRO A 342 13.50 32.14 -38.49
N GLU A 343 14.48 32.80 -39.11
CA GLU A 343 15.19 33.93 -38.51
C GLU A 343 14.26 35.08 -38.10
N ASP A 344 13.13 35.24 -38.77
CA ASP A 344 12.14 36.28 -38.49
C ASP A 344 10.99 35.82 -37.58
N ALA A 345 11.01 34.60 -37.03
CA ALA A 345 9.89 34.06 -36.25
C ALA A 345 9.59 34.84 -34.96
N ILE A 346 10.65 35.34 -34.31
CA ILE A 346 10.53 36.07 -33.05
C ILE A 346 10.53 37.56 -33.36
N LYS A 347 9.35 38.18 -33.35
CA LYS A 347 9.17 39.62 -33.63
C LYS A 347 8.89 40.42 -32.37
N SER A 348 9.16 41.71 -32.40
CA SER A 348 8.85 42.66 -31.30
C SER A 348 9.47 42.27 -29.96
N THR A 349 10.72 41.81 -29.99
CA THR A 349 11.45 41.35 -28.80
C THR A 349 11.83 42.51 -27.89
N THR A 350 11.52 42.41 -26.61
CA THR A 350 11.96 43.34 -25.56
C THR A 350 12.52 42.55 -24.40
N LEU A 351 13.70 42.92 -23.93
CA LEU A 351 14.34 42.32 -22.76
C LEU A 351 14.40 43.36 -21.65
N THR A 352 13.83 43.04 -20.50
CA THR A 352 13.99 43.81 -19.26
C THR A 352 14.91 43.04 -18.33
N ILE A 353 15.96 43.68 -17.82
CA ILE A 353 16.93 43.14 -16.87
C ILE A 353 17.23 44.16 -15.77
N PHE A 354 17.81 43.72 -14.66
CA PHE A 354 18.10 44.52 -13.47
C PHE A 354 16.87 45.19 -12.83
N SER A 355 15.73 44.49 -12.83
CA SER A 355 14.58 44.92 -12.03
C SER A 355 14.95 45.02 -10.54
N LEU A 356 14.28 45.94 -9.84
CA LEU A 356 14.48 46.14 -8.40
C LEU A 356 14.32 44.81 -7.64
N TYR A 357 15.08 44.62 -6.56
CA TYR A 357 15.07 43.39 -5.77
C TYR A 357 13.68 42.98 -5.27
N SER A 358 12.80 43.95 -5.04
CA SER A 358 11.39 43.74 -4.65
C SER A 358 10.51 43.22 -5.77
N ASP A 359 10.89 43.40 -7.04
CA ASP A 359 10.18 42.88 -8.22
C ASP A 359 10.92 41.69 -8.83
N LYS A 360 10.66 40.52 -8.23
CA LYS A 360 11.22 39.23 -8.66
C LYS A 360 10.78 38.80 -10.06
N SER A 361 9.77 39.45 -10.65
CA SER A 361 9.23 39.14 -11.98
C SER A 361 9.62 40.16 -13.06
N GLY A 362 10.28 41.26 -12.68
CA GLY A 362 10.57 42.38 -13.58
C GLY A 362 11.61 42.04 -14.65
N ASN A 363 12.49 41.08 -14.39
CA ASN A 363 13.39 40.54 -15.40
C ASN A 363 12.62 39.59 -16.32
N LYS A 364 12.36 40.02 -17.56
CA LYS A 364 11.60 39.22 -18.53
C LYS A 364 11.99 39.51 -19.96
N LEU A 365 12.00 38.45 -20.76
CA LEU A 365 11.97 38.53 -22.22
C LEU A 365 10.50 38.48 -22.67
N THR A 366 10.07 39.46 -23.46
CA THR A 366 8.78 39.50 -24.13
C THR A 366 8.99 39.55 -25.64
N TYR A 367 8.15 38.89 -26.41
CA TYR A 367 8.15 38.89 -27.86
C TYR A 367 6.74 38.57 -28.35
N LYS A 368 6.45 38.86 -29.61
CA LYS A 368 5.18 38.51 -30.24
C LYS A 368 4.97 37.00 -30.19
N ASP A 369 3.77 36.55 -29.80
CA ASP A 369 3.39 35.13 -29.66
C ASP A 369 4.08 34.36 -28.52
N LYS A 370 4.69 35.06 -27.54
CA LYS A 370 5.24 34.41 -26.34
C LYS A 370 4.24 33.51 -25.61
N GLU A 371 2.99 33.93 -25.49
CA GLU A 371 1.94 33.13 -24.85
C GLU A 371 1.69 31.81 -25.59
N ILE A 372 1.82 31.81 -26.93
CA ILE A 372 1.72 30.58 -27.72
C ILE A 372 2.89 29.65 -27.41
N VAL A 373 4.12 30.18 -27.32
CA VAL A 373 5.30 29.38 -26.94
C VAL A 373 5.14 28.82 -25.54
N ASP A 374 4.64 29.61 -24.59
CA ASP A 374 4.41 29.17 -23.22
C ASP A 374 3.38 28.03 -23.17
N VAL A 375 2.27 28.13 -23.91
CA VAL A 375 1.28 27.04 -24.05
C VAL A 375 1.87 25.80 -24.75
N LEU A 376 2.69 25.98 -25.78
CA LEU A 376 3.33 24.86 -26.48
C LEU A 376 4.34 24.11 -25.60
N LYS A 377 4.95 24.78 -24.62
CA LYS A 377 5.88 24.16 -23.67
C LYS A 377 5.21 23.24 -22.65
N ASP A 378 3.89 23.33 -22.49
CA ASP A 378 3.14 22.42 -21.63
C ASP A 378 2.96 21.02 -22.25
N PHE A 379 3.32 20.83 -23.54
CA PHE A 379 3.31 19.53 -24.20
C PHE A 379 4.61 18.75 -23.93
N TYR A 380 4.49 17.68 -23.14
CA TYR A 380 5.60 16.78 -22.82
C TYR A 380 5.44 15.40 -23.45
N ARG A 381 6.56 14.81 -23.85
CA ARG A 381 6.65 13.39 -24.20
C ARG A 381 6.75 12.55 -22.93
N THR A 382 5.97 11.47 -22.85
CA THR A 382 6.17 10.42 -21.84
C THR A 382 7.22 9.41 -22.34
N GLU A 383 8.07 8.90 -21.47
CA GLU A 383 8.98 7.81 -21.80
C GLU A 383 8.20 6.55 -22.22
N GLU A 384 8.61 5.90 -23.32
CA GLU A 384 7.93 4.71 -23.83
C GLU A 384 8.64 3.46 -23.31
N ILE A 385 7.99 2.77 -22.36
CA ILE A 385 8.38 1.42 -21.93
C ILE A 385 7.25 0.47 -22.34
N ILE A 386 7.57 -0.51 -23.18
CA ILE A 386 6.69 -1.62 -23.51
C ILE A 386 7.16 -2.81 -22.68
N LEU A 387 6.33 -3.26 -21.76
CA LEU A 387 6.61 -4.43 -20.93
C LEU A 387 6.09 -5.68 -21.65
N PRO A 388 6.90 -6.77 -21.72
CA PRO A 388 6.49 -8.01 -22.39
C PRO A 388 5.38 -8.71 -21.61
N ASP A 389 4.64 -9.62 -22.27
CA ASP A 389 3.57 -10.40 -21.63
C ASP A 389 4.05 -11.17 -20.40
N GLU A 390 5.27 -11.71 -20.46
CA GLU A 390 5.92 -12.38 -19.32
C GLU A 390 5.99 -11.48 -18.08
N PHE A 391 6.23 -10.16 -18.24
CA PHE A 391 6.22 -9.24 -17.10
C PHE A 391 4.86 -9.26 -16.40
N TRP A 392 3.77 -9.19 -17.17
CA TRP A 392 2.41 -9.15 -16.65
C TRP A 392 1.98 -10.47 -16.02
N GLU A 393 2.44 -11.60 -16.54
CA GLU A 393 2.24 -12.91 -15.92
C GLU A 393 2.97 -13.01 -14.56
N LYS A 394 4.22 -12.55 -14.49
CA LYS A 394 5.00 -12.55 -13.24
C LYS A 394 4.48 -11.52 -12.23
N ASN A 395 3.98 -10.38 -12.72
CA ASN A 395 3.36 -9.33 -11.91
C ASN A 395 2.17 -9.86 -11.09
N TYR A 396 1.32 -10.70 -11.68
CA TYR A 396 0.27 -11.40 -10.94
C TYR A 396 0.83 -12.17 -9.73
N GLY A 397 1.95 -12.86 -9.92
CA GLY A 397 2.65 -13.57 -8.84
C GLY A 397 3.13 -12.66 -7.70
N VAL A 398 3.64 -11.47 -8.05
CA VAL A 398 4.04 -10.44 -7.05
C VAL A 398 2.83 -9.94 -6.27
N MET A 399 1.74 -9.60 -6.96
CA MET A 399 0.50 -9.14 -6.33
C MET A 399 -0.07 -10.19 -5.39
N LYS A 400 -0.12 -11.45 -5.83
CA LYS A 400 -0.59 -12.59 -5.03
C LYS A 400 0.27 -12.81 -3.79
N ALA A 401 1.60 -12.90 -3.94
CA ALA A 401 2.50 -13.12 -2.82
C ALA A 401 2.47 -11.96 -1.81
N THR A 402 2.27 -10.73 -2.29
CA THR A 402 2.06 -9.56 -1.42
C THR A 402 0.74 -9.67 -0.65
N ASN A 403 -0.34 -10.13 -1.31
CA ASN A 403 -1.62 -10.36 -0.63
C ASN A 403 -1.54 -11.48 0.42
N ASP A 404 -0.73 -12.50 0.16
CA ASP A 404 -0.49 -13.59 1.11
C ASP A 404 0.25 -13.10 2.38
N ILE A 405 1.15 -12.11 2.27
CA ILE A 405 1.73 -11.42 3.44
C ILE A 405 0.63 -10.76 4.27
N PHE A 406 -0.36 -10.12 3.64
CA PHE A 406 -1.44 -9.43 4.36
C PHE A 406 -2.33 -10.42 5.12
N LYS A 407 -2.67 -11.55 4.49
CA LYS A 407 -3.42 -12.63 5.13
C LYS A 407 -2.65 -13.23 6.30
N ALA A 408 -1.37 -13.54 6.10
CA ALA A 408 -0.50 -14.09 7.14
C ALA A 408 -0.31 -13.12 8.31
N THR A 409 -0.10 -11.83 8.01
CA THR A 409 0.02 -10.77 9.03
C THR A 409 -1.27 -10.65 9.84
N SER A 410 -2.44 -10.68 9.19
CA SER A 410 -3.73 -10.69 9.88
C SER A 410 -3.87 -11.90 10.81
N LYS A 411 -3.53 -13.10 10.33
CA LYS A 411 -3.53 -14.34 11.13
C LYS A 411 -2.62 -14.22 12.35
N VAL A 412 -1.38 -13.75 12.18
CA VAL A 412 -0.40 -13.56 13.26
C VAL A 412 -0.92 -12.57 14.30
N LEU A 413 -1.43 -11.42 13.88
CA LEU A 413 -1.98 -10.42 14.80
C LEU A 413 -3.18 -10.97 15.60
N ARG A 414 -4.04 -11.76 14.95
CA ARG A 414 -5.15 -12.45 15.64
C ARG A 414 -4.64 -13.44 16.67
N ILE A 415 -3.57 -14.20 16.38
CA ILE A 415 -2.93 -15.07 17.37
C ILE A 415 -2.40 -14.24 18.55
N LEU A 416 -1.70 -13.14 18.28
CA LEU A 416 -1.04 -12.34 19.31
C LEU A 416 -2.01 -11.57 20.24
N VAL A 417 -3.24 -11.31 19.82
CA VAL A 417 -4.23 -10.61 20.66
C VAL A 417 -5.21 -11.57 21.36
N GLN A 418 -5.13 -12.87 21.08
CA GLN A 418 -5.91 -13.88 21.81
C GLN A 418 -5.47 -13.92 23.27
N LYS A 419 -6.45 -13.91 24.18
CA LYS A 419 -6.20 -14.19 25.60
C LYS A 419 -6.34 -15.71 25.80
N GLU A 420 -5.39 -16.31 26.52
CA GLU A 420 -5.53 -17.68 27.06
C GLU A 420 -6.60 -17.74 28.16
#